data_AF-A0A6A4K3A2-F1
#
_entry.id   AF-A0A6A4K3A2-F1
#
_cell.length_a   1.000
_cell.length_b   1.000
_cell.length_c   1.000
_cell.angle_alpha   90.00
_cell.angle_beta   90.00
_cell.angle_gamma   90.00
#
_symmetry.space_group_name_H-M   'P 1'
#
loop_
_entity.id
_entity.type
_entity.pdbx_description
1 polymer ?
#
loop_
_entity_poly.entity_id
_entity_poly.type
_entity_poly.pdbx_seq_one_letter_code
_entity_poly.pdbx_strand_id
1 'polypeptide(L)' 'MCQAVRDRRTKLEHVQCQVSLSFFPRGNLKLKIFSPSGTPSTLLALRPKDEVSATLNDWPFLSGHYWGEVPRGE' A
#
# COMPACT_ATOMS: atom_id res chain seq x y z
N MET A 1 -20.73 -11.94 11.06
CA MET A 1 -20.19 -12.57 12.29
C MET A 1 -19.53 -13.86 11.86
N CYS A 2 -18.21 -13.84 11.61
CA CYS A 2 -17.46 -15.04 11.21
C CYS A 2 -16.53 -15.41 12.36
N GLN A 3 -16.73 -16.61 12.90
CA GLN A 3 -15.96 -17.15 14.02
C GLN A 3 -14.52 -17.43 13.57
N ALA A 4 -13.55 -16.81 14.24
CA ALA A 4 -12.15 -17.01 13.99
C ALA A 4 -11.70 -18.37 14.57
N VAL A 5 -11.39 -19.31 13.68
CA VAL A 5 -10.62 -20.50 14.03
C VAL A 5 -9.26 -20.04 14.54
N ARG A 6 -9.01 -20.27 15.83
CA ARG A 6 -7.73 -19.99 16.50
C ARG A 6 -6.68 -20.99 16.00
N ASP A 7 -5.93 -20.61 14.97
CA ASP A 7 -4.46 -20.75 14.81
C ASP A 7 -4.05 -20.88 13.31
N ARG A 8 -3.28 -19.90 12.80
CA ARG A 8 -2.08 -20.15 11.99
C ARG A 8 -1.37 -18.84 11.65
N ARG A 9 -0.03 -18.83 11.74
CA ARG A 9 0.84 -17.72 11.31
C ARG A 9 0.64 -17.42 9.82
N THR A 10 -0.33 -16.59 9.44
CA THR A 10 -0.50 -16.14 8.06
C THR A 10 0.68 -15.23 7.72
N LYS A 11 1.45 -15.64 6.72
CA LYS A 11 2.60 -14.90 6.21
C LYS A 11 2.14 -14.10 5.01
N LEU A 12 2.53 -12.83 4.93
CA LEU A 12 2.24 -11.98 3.79
C LEU A 12 3.03 -12.46 2.56
N GLU A 13 2.45 -12.28 1.38
CA GLU A 13 3.10 -12.52 0.09
C GLU A 13 3.13 -11.19 -0.69
N HIS A 14 1.95 -10.79 -1.17
CA HIS A 14 1.73 -9.49 -1.79
C HIS A 14 0.72 -8.70 -0.96
N VAL A 15 0.94 -7.38 -0.89
CA VAL A 15 0.04 -6.43 -0.24
C VAL A 15 -0.50 -5.48 -1.28
N GLN A 16 -1.82 -5.32 -1.33
CA GLN A 16 -2.49 -4.37 -2.19
C GLN A 16 -3.07 -3.22 -1.37
N CYS A 17 -2.79 -1.99 -1.78
CA CYS A 17 -3.34 -0.77 -1.21
C CYS A 17 -4.22 -0.09 -2.25
N GLN A 18 -5.54 -0.10 -2.02
CA GLN A 18 -6.50 0.60 -2.86
C GLN A 18 -6.58 2.06 -2.43
N VAL A 19 -6.30 2.96 -3.37
CA VAL A 19 -6.24 4.40 -3.09
C VAL A 19 -7.16 5.15 -4.04
N SER A 20 -8.04 5.96 -3.44
CA SER A 20 -8.93 6.90 -4.13
C SER A 20 -8.58 8.33 -3.74
N LEU A 21 -8.10 9.14 -4.68
CA LEU A 21 -7.74 10.55 -4.46
C LEU A 21 -7.69 11.33 -5.78
N SER A 22 -7.86 12.65 -5.70
CA SER A 22 -7.60 13.59 -6.79
C SER A 22 -6.47 14.53 -6.41
N PHE A 23 -5.49 14.74 -7.30
CA PHE A 23 -4.33 15.58 -7.00
C PHE A 23 -3.75 16.23 -8.27
N PHE A 24 -3.19 17.44 -8.12
CA PHE A 24 -2.48 18.16 -9.19
C PHE A 24 -1.25 18.90 -8.64
N PRO A 25 -0.09 18.83 -9.32
CA PRO A 25 0.23 17.88 -10.39
C PRO A 25 0.40 16.46 -9.80
N ARG A 26 -0.05 15.42 -10.52
CA ARG A 26 0.02 14.03 -10.05
C ARG A 26 1.45 13.63 -9.63
N GLY A 27 2.46 14.16 -10.31
CA GLY A 27 3.87 13.90 -10.07
C GLY A 27 4.40 14.34 -8.70
N ASN A 28 3.69 15.25 -8.02
CA ASN A 28 4.03 15.71 -6.68
C ASN A 28 3.51 14.78 -5.57
N LEU A 29 2.80 13.71 -5.93
CA LEU A 29 2.32 12.72 -4.97
C LEU A 29 3.40 11.66 -4.68
N LYS A 30 3.66 11.41 -3.40
CA LYS A 30 4.50 10.30 -2.93
C LYS A 30 3.70 9.47 -1.93
N LEU A 31 3.56 8.18 -2.18
CA LEU A 31 2.86 7.26 -1.30
C LEU A 31 3.86 6.26 -0.71
N LYS A 32 3.90 6.20 0.62
CA LYS A 32 4.72 5.28 1.39
C LYS A 32 3.85 4.62 2.45
N ILE A 33 3.88 3.31 2.50
CA ILE A 33 3.22 2.51 3.54
C ILE A 33 4.28 1.81 4.39
N PHE A 34 3.92 1.50 5.63
CA PHE A 34 4.77 0.81 6.58
C PHE A 34 4.03 -0.41 7.09
N SER A 35 4.74 -1.54 7.22
CA SER A 35 4.17 -2.68 7.93
C SER A 35 4.21 -2.44 9.45
N PRO A 36 3.46 -3.21 10.25
CA PRO A 36 3.58 -3.13 11.70
C PRO A 36 4.96 -3.53 12.22
N SER A 37 5.77 -4.23 11.42
CA SER A 37 7.17 -4.53 11.73
C SER A 37 8.13 -3.37 11.40
N GLY A 38 7.61 -2.26 10.86
CA GLY A 38 8.37 -1.07 10.50
C GLY A 38 8.95 -1.08 9.08
N THR A 39 8.70 -2.11 8.28
CA THR A 39 9.24 -2.20 6.91
C THR A 39 8.59 -1.14 6.02
N PRO A 40 9.36 -0.28 5.32
CA PRO A 40 8.80 0.70 4.41
C PRO A 40 8.58 0.14 2.99
N SER A 41 7.48 0.50 2.35
CA SER A 41 7.28 0.33 0.90
C SER A 41 6.82 1.62 0.25
N THR A 42 7.51 2.03 -0.82
CA THR A 42 7.12 3.18 -1.64
C THR A 42 6.22 2.69 -2.76
N LEU A 43 4.94 3.01 -2.71
CA LEU A 43 3.94 2.61 -3.70
C LEU A 43 3.90 3.56 -4.90
N LEU A 44 4.20 4.84 -4.64
CA LEU A 44 4.27 5.87 -5.66
C LEU A 44 5.43 6.81 -5.32
N ALA A 45 6.40 6.90 -6.23
CA ALA A 45 7.50 7.86 -6.12
C ALA A 45 7.13 9.19 -6.76
N LEU A 46 7.84 10.26 -6.37
CA LEU A 46 7.75 11.55 -7.06
C LEU A 46 8.14 11.39 -8.53
N ARG A 47 7.40 12.05 -9.41
CA ARG A 47 7.65 12.09 -10.84
C ARG A 47 7.60 13.55 -11.29
N PRO A 48 8.70 14.31 -11.19
CA PRO A 48 8.69 15.76 -11.44
C PRO A 48 8.17 16.16 -12.83
N LYS A 49 8.25 15.26 -13.82
CA LYS A 49 7.76 15.48 -15.19
C LYS A 49 6.29 15.12 -15.39
N ASP A 50 5.62 14.61 -14.36
CA ASP A 50 4.21 14.19 -14.41
C ASP A 50 3.31 15.34 -13.93
N GLU A 51 3.16 16.34 -14.80
CA GLU A 51 2.46 17.60 -14.49
C GLU A 51 0.95 17.55 -14.76
N VAL A 52 0.39 16.38 -15.05
CA VAL A 52 -1.04 16.24 -15.35
C VAL A 52 -1.86 16.12 -14.08
N SER A 53 -3.11 16.61 -14.15
CA SER A 53 -4.11 16.32 -13.13
C SER A 53 -4.52 14.86 -13.25
N ALA A 54 -4.68 14.19 -12.11
CA ALA A 54 -5.21 12.83 -12.11
C ALA A 54 -6.13 12.59 -10.92
N THR A 55 -7.12 11.75 -11.18
CA THR A 55 -7.92 11.10 -10.16
C THR A 55 -7.56 9.63 -10.16
N LEU A 56 -7.07 9.14 -9.03
CA LEU A 56 -6.96 7.72 -8.73
C LEU A 56 -8.31 7.29 -8.18
N ASN A 57 -8.95 6.31 -8.82
CA ASN A 57 -10.20 5.69 -8.37
C ASN A 57 -9.91 4.22 -8.06
N ASP A 58 -9.92 3.88 -6.77
CA ASP A 58 -9.62 2.56 -6.21
C ASP A 58 -8.36 1.93 -6.82
N TRP A 59 -7.34 2.76 -7.04
CA TRP A 59 -6.13 2.34 -7.74
C TRP A 59 -5.37 1.31 -6.90
N PRO A 60 -5.14 0.08 -7.41
CA PRO A 60 -4.57 -1.01 -6.62
C PRO A 60 -3.04 -1.00 -6.67
N PHE A 61 -2.41 -0.23 -5.79
CA PHE A 61 -0.95 -0.30 -5.64
C PHE A 61 -0.53 -1.62 -5.00
N LEU A 62 0.53 -2.25 -5.53
CA LEU A 62 1.04 -3.54 -5.06
C LEU A 62 2.41 -3.39 -4.40
N SER A 63 2.66 -4.13 -3.33
CA SER A 63 3.99 -4.29 -2.74
C SER A 63 4.28 -5.75 -2.39
N GLY A 64 5.48 -6.21 -2.73
CA GLY A 64 6.05 -7.49 -2.26
C GLY A 64 7.06 -7.33 -1.13
N HIS A 65 7.27 -6.12 -0.60
CA HIS A 65 8.30 -5.86 0.41
C HIS A 65 8.03 -6.56 1.76
N TYR A 66 6.79 -6.97 1.98
CA TYR A 66 6.31 -7.53 3.24
C TYR A 66 6.31 -9.05 3.26
N TRP A 67 6.92 -9.69 2.27
CA TRP A 67 6.88 -11.15 2.15
C TRP A 67 7.40 -11.84 3.42
N GLY A 68 6.62 -12.77 3.96
CA GLY A 68 6.99 -13.49 5.18
C GLY A 68 6.74 -12.72 6.49
N GLU A 69 6.23 -11.49 6.43
CA GLU A 69 5.80 -10.78 7.63
C GLU A 69 4.45 -11.31 8.14
N VAL A 70 4.20 -11.12 9.44
CA VAL A 70 2.89 -11.40 10.03
C VAL A 70 2.07 -10.11 9.93
N PRO A 71 0.87 -10.12 9.33
CA PRO A 71 0.07 -8.90 9.11
C PRO A 71 -0.53 -8.32 10.41
N ARG A 72 -0.20 -8.90 11.57
CA ARG A 72 -0.78 -8.53 12.85
C ARG A 72 0.13 -7.52 13.55
N GLY A 73 -0.36 -6.29 13.68
CA GLY A 73 0.15 -5.21 14.53
C GLY A 73 -0.78 -4.01 14.45
N GLU A 74 -0.39 -2.85 14.97
CA GLU A 74 -1.22 -1.62 15.02
C GLU A 74 -1.37 -0.91 13.67
#